data_AF-A0A942V995-F1
#
_entry.id   AF-A0A942V995-F1
#
_cell.length_a   1.000
_cell.length_b   1.000
_cell.length_c   1.000
_cell.angle_alpha   90.00
_cell.angle_beta   90.00
_cell.angle_gamma   90.00
#
_symmetry.space_group_name_H-M   'P 1'
#
loop_
_entity.id
_entity.type
_entity.pdbx_description
1 polymer ?
#
loop_
_entity_poly.entity_id
_entity_poly.type
_entity_poly.pdbx_seq_one_letter_code
_entity_poly.pdbx_strand_id
1 'polypeptide(L)'
;MTQKNILKILVIMIAVLSLFAVSCRKASTSPEPTPTPTPSGNPTVFTVTAGTSSPIKIIKDTDFKAYADGNLGAKVGGTSDYSVTITKVEQKDTTVDVVLDASDFTVDKNTIKLSDAGIGKFKGKNLTEKQAKEYTLTLTYTTTANVEPKSREITTVIGIVQNHVVTKTEVKTIVGKAQKSVEGISGSAGLIYLKPKEGSTQMDAITINVSGQDFQATPPPDFKLTANNDKKNQFVADDALNIIGKALKNQTGYDTYFTDIKVIKKEIDTVSVDKATFYFQFILNNENAISDEIKNIVDETSGLSIEITLQGGGWE
;
A
#
# COMPACT_ATOMS: atom_id res chain seq x y z
N MET A 1 -6.98 16.75 35.72
CA MET A 1 -6.95 17.26 34.32
C MET A 1 -7.66 18.61 34.33
N THR A 2 -6.98 19.69 33.96
CA THR A 2 -7.48 21.07 34.12
C THR A 2 -8.68 21.38 33.21
N GLN A 3 -9.57 22.26 33.65
CA GLN A 3 -10.85 22.63 33.01
C GLN A 3 -10.73 22.99 31.51
N LYS A 4 -9.53 23.38 31.06
CA LYS A 4 -9.18 23.70 29.66
C LYS A 4 -9.16 22.49 28.72
N ASN A 5 -8.97 21.27 29.24
CA ASN A 5 -8.96 20.03 28.45
C ASN A 5 -10.37 19.44 28.27
N ILE A 6 -11.28 19.70 29.22
CA ILE A 6 -12.67 19.22 29.17
C ILE A 6 -13.44 19.96 28.06
N LEU A 7 -13.20 21.26 27.87
CA LEU A 7 -13.86 22.04 26.83
C LEU A 7 -13.41 21.65 25.40
N LYS A 8 -12.16 21.24 25.22
CA LYS A 8 -11.65 20.77 23.91
C LYS A 8 -12.23 19.41 23.52
N ILE A 9 -12.40 18.50 24.49
CA ILE A 9 -13.02 17.19 24.27
C ILE A 9 -14.52 17.34 23.94
N LEU A 10 -15.21 18.30 24.58
CA LEU A 10 -16.63 18.57 24.33
C LEU A 10 -16.89 19.15 22.93
N VAL A 11 -16.02 20.06 22.44
CA VAL A 11 -16.15 20.66 21.10
C VAL A 11 -15.85 19.64 19.99
N ILE A 12 -14.94 18.69 20.22
CA ILE A 12 -14.63 17.63 19.24
C ILE A 12 -15.75 16.59 19.18
N MET A 13 -16.41 16.26 20.30
CA MET A 13 -17.57 15.35 20.29
C MET A 13 -18.79 15.92 19.55
N ILE A 14 -19.02 17.23 19.62
CA ILE A 14 -20.14 17.89 18.93
C ILE A 14 -19.92 17.93 17.40
N ALA A 15 -18.67 18.04 16.93
CA ALA A 15 -18.36 18.04 15.50
C ALA A 15 -18.44 16.63 14.86
N VAL A 16 -18.29 15.56 15.64
CA VAL A 16 -18.37 14.17 15.16
C VAL A 16 -19.81 13.65 15.16
N LEU A 17 -20.70 14.20 16.01
CA LEU A 17 -22.12 13.80 16.05
C LEU A 17 -22.97 14.36 14.90
N SER A 18 -22.52 15.38 14.17
CA SER A 18 -23.25 15.97 13.04
C SER A 18 -23.02 15.29 11.68
N LEU A 19 -22.23 14.20 11.62
CA LEU A 19 -21.91 13.52 10.35
C LEU A 19 -22.65 12.18 10.14
N PHE A 20 -23.50 11.74 11.06
CA PHE A 20 -24.27 10.50 10.94
C PHE A 20 -25.66 10.63 11.55
N ALA A 21 -26.61 11.27 10.85
CA ALA A 21 -28.05 10.99 10.96
C ALA A 21 -28.88 11.89 10.04
N VAL A 22 -29.06 11.51 8.77
CA VAL A 22 -30.37 11.66 8.10
C VAL A 22 -30.49 10.53 7.06
N SER A 23 -31.04 9.39 7.48
CA SER A 23 -31.82 8.54 6.59
C SER A 23 -33.01 7.99 7.37
N CYS A 24 -34.18 8.01 6.71
CA CYS A 24 -35.49 7.50 7.10
C CYS A 24 -36.32 8.32 8.13
N ARG A 25 -37.22 9.17 7.61
CA ARG A 25 -38.57 9.29 8.18
C ARG A 25 -39.63 9.37 7.08
N LYS A 26 -40.67 8.56 7.22
CA LYS A 26 -41.81 8.39 6.30
C LYS A 26 -43.07 9.06 6.88
N ALA A 27 -43.76 9.80 6.00
CA ALA A 27 -45.20 10.13 5.90
C ALA A 27 -45.93 11.16 6.82
N SER A 28 -46.72 12.01 6.10
CA SER A 28 -47.96 12.78 6.44
C SER A 28 -47.85 14.07 7.27
N THR A 29 -48.47 15.23 6.96
CA THR A 29 -49.53 15.64 5.99
C THR A 29 -49.57 17.19 5.84
N SER A 30 -49.84 17.70 4.62
CA SER A 30 -50.48 19.02 4.25
C SER A 30 -49.65 20.33 4.32
N PRO A 31 -49.92 21.36 3.47
CA PRO A 31 -50.38 21.38 2.08
C PRO A 31 -49.23 21.73 1.11
N GLU A 32 -49.42 21.32 -0.14
CA GLU A 32 -48.47 21.33 -1.25
C GLU A 32 -47.90 22.73 -1.56
N PRO A 33 -46.57 22.97 -1.39
CA PRO A 33 -45.93 24.07 -2.07
C PRO A 33 -45.82 23.68 -3.54
N THR A 34 -46.37 24.51 -4.43
CA THR A 34 -46.17 24.38 -5.87
C THR A 34 -44.70 24.11 -6.15
N PRO A 35 -44.35 23.00 -6.84
CA PRO A 35 -42.95 22.68 -7.07
C PRO A 35 -42.35 23.79 -7.93
N THR A 36 -41.41 24.54 -7.35
CA THR A 36 -40.42 25.24 -8.15
C THR A 36 -39.70 24.15 -8.93
N PRO A 37 -39.59 24.23 -10.27
CA PRO A 37 -38.92 23.19 -11.04
C PRO A 37 -37.47 23.11 -10.56
N THR A 38 -37.14 22.05 -9.82
CA THR A 38 -35.76 21.60 -9.68
C THR A 38 -35.26 21.40 -11.12
N PRO A 39 -34.18 22.06 -11.55
CA PRO A 39 -33.60 21.76 -12.85
C PRO A 39 -33.21 20.28 -12.83
N SER A 40 -34.01 19.45 -13.49
CA SER A 40 -33.58 18.16 -14.02
C SER A 40 -32.60 18.49 -15.15
N GLY A 41 -31.39 18.87 -14.74
CA GLY A 41 -30.34 19.30 -15.65
C GLY A 41 -29.29 18.22 -15.71
N ASN A 42 -29.47 17.26 -16.62
CA ASN A 42 -28.29 16.62 -17.21
C ASN A 42 -27.40 17.78 -17.71
N PRO A 43 -26.13 17.91 -17.28
CA PRO A 43 -25.31 19.06 -17.67
C PRO A 43 -25.29 19.18 -19.20
N THR A 44 -25.79 20.29 -19.73
CA THR A 44 -25.92 20.54 -21.19
C THR A 44 -24.62 20.94 -21.86
N VAL A 45 -23.55 21.16 -21.08
CA VAL A 45 -22.28 21.71 -21.54
C VAL A 45 -21.17 20.71 -21.25
N PHE A 46 -20.36 20.43 -22.27
CA PHE A 46 -19.15 19.64 -22.11
C PHE A 46 -18.07 20.47 -21.39
N THR A 47 -17.64 19.96 -20.24
CA THR A 47 -16.67 20.63 -19.39
C THR A 47 -15.54 19.68 -19.06
N VAL A 48 -14.32 20.22 -19.07
CA VAL A 48 -13.12 19.51 -18.64
C VAL A 48 -12.33 20.46 -17.76
N THR A 49 -12.05 20.04 -16.54
CA THR A 49 -11.26 20.82 -15.58
C THR A 49 -10.03 20.01 -15.22
N ALA A 50 -8.84 20.60 -15.38
CA ALA A 50 -7.61 19.97 -14.93
C ALA A 50 -7.64 19.75 -13.41
N GLY A 51 -7.03 18.67 -12.96
CA GLY A 51 -6.81 18.39 -11.55
C GLY A 51 -5.42 17.81 -11.33
N THR A 52 -5.16 17.37 -10.10
CA THR A 52 -3.85 16.81 -9.74
C THR A 52 -3.68 15.43 -10.33
N SER A 53 -2.69 15.28 -11.19
CA SER A 53 -2.33 14.00 -11.80
C SER A 53 -1.38 13.21 -10.91
N SER A 54 -1.50 11.88 -10.91
CA SER A 54 -0.56 10.98 -10.23
C SER A 54 0.51 10.49 -11.20
N PRO A 55 1.75 10.31 -10.75
CA PRO A 55 2.86 9.98 -11.65
C PRO A 55 2.73 8.59 -12.26
N ILE A 56 3.34 8.40 -13.42
CA ILE A 56 3.67 7.08 -13.97
C ILE A 56 4.89 6.57 -13.22
N LYS A 57 4.86 5.29 -12.88
CA LYS A 57 5.91 4.62 -12.10
C LYS A 57 6.62 3.61 -12.95
N ILE A 58 7.95 3.67 -12.93
CA ILE A 58 8.83 2.73 -13.62
C ILE A 58 9.85 2.17 -12.62
N ILE A 59 10.43 1.03 -12.95
CA ILE A 59 11.55 0.46 -12.19
C ILE A 59 12.71 0.17 -13.10
N LYS A 60 13.93 0.35 -12.57
CA LYS A 60 15.14 -0.04 -13.27
C LYS A 60 15.41 -1.52 -12.98
N ASP A 61 15.24 -2.33 -14.02
CA ASP A 61 15.69 -3.72 -14.06
C ASP A 61 16.87 -3.77 -15.07
N THR A 62 16.86 -4.72 -16.01
CA THR A 62 17.82 -4.74 -17.14
C THR A 62 17.64 -3.52 -18.07
N ASP A 63 16.39 -3.14 -18.40
CA ASP A 63 16.11 -2.12 -19.44
C ASP A 63 14.93 -1.16 -19.12
N PHE A 64 14.70 -0.85 -17.83
CA PHE A 64 13.47 -0.20 -17.34
C PHE A 64 12.16 -0.94 -17.70
N LYS A 65 11.19 -0.92 -16.80
CA LYS A 65 9.84 -1.45 -17.08
C LYS A 65 8.77 -0.64 -16.39
N ALA A 66 7.56 -0.64 -16.96
CA ALA A 66 6.40 -0.09 -16.31
C ALA A 66 6.15 -0.82 -14.99
N TYR A 67 5.83 -0.04 -13.96
CA TYR A 67 5.50 -0.56 -12.64
C TYR A 67 4.07 -0.20 -12.24
N ALA A 68 3.66 1.05 -12.49
CA ALA A 68 2.26 1.45 -12.33
C ALA A 68 1.91 2.57 -13.30
N ASP A 69 0.65 2.56 -13.73
CA ASP A 69 0.07 3.61 -14.57
C ASP A 69 -0.06 4.92 -13.80
N GLY A 70 -0.01 6.03 -14.54
CA GLY A 70 -0.38 7.34 -14.04
C GLY A 70 -1.89 7.59 -14.15
N ASN A 71 -2.35 8.63 -13.48
CA ASN A 71 -3.74 9.07 -13.55
C ASN A 71 -3.78 10.58 -13.84
N LEU A 72 -4.56 10.96 -14.83
CA LEU A 72 -4.87 12.35 -15.16
C LEU A 72 -5.97 12.82 -14.21
N GLY A 73 -5.67 13.82 -13.38
CA GLY A 73 -6.62 14.36 -12.40
C GLY A 73 -7.82 15.11 -12.98
N ALA A 74 -8.04 15.03 -14.30
CA ALA A 74 -9.06 15.76 -15.01
C ALA A 74 -10.48 15.32 -14.60
N LYS A 75 -11.36 16.30 -14.40
CA LYS A 75 -12.79 16.08 -14.16
C LYS A 75 -13.57 16.43 -15.41
N VAL A 76 -14.32 15.46 -15.92
CA VAL A 76 -15.16 15.60 -17.11
C VAL A 76 -16.63 15.66 -16.69
N GLY A 77 -17.34 16.66 -17.20
CA GLY A 77 -18.77 16.86 -16.98
C GLY A 77 -19.51 17.04 -18.30
N GLY A 78 -20.83 16.79 -18.29
CA GLY A 78 -21.68 16.86 -19.48
C GLY A 78 -21.81 15.54 -20.25
N THR A 79 -20.87 14.61 -20.08
CA THR A 79 -20.89 13.30 -20.75
C THR A 79 -19.97 12.30 -20.06
N SER A 80 -20.30 11.01 -20.17
CA SER A 80 -19.39 9.89 -19.88
C SER A 80 -18.75 9.27 -21.12
N ASP A 81 -19.25 9.65 -22.30
CA ASP A 81 -18.76 9.21 -23.61
C ASP A 81 -17.81 10.27 -24.16
N TYR A 82 -16.53 10.09 -23.86
CA TYR A 82 -15.46 10.97 -24.33
C TYR A 82 -14.19 10.15 -24.59
N SER A 83 -13.36 10.67 -25.49
CA SER A 83 -12.00 10.21 -25.75
C SER A 83 -10.99 11.30 -25.37
N VAL A 84 -9.75 10.88 -25.15
CA VAL A 84 -8.64 11.76 -24.80
C VAL A 84 -7.49 11.45 -25.74
N THR A 85 -6.83 12.49 -26.23
CA THR A 85 -5.58 12.38 -26.98
C THR A 85 -4.55 13.33 -26.40
N ILE A 86 -3.28 12.95 -26.50
CA ILE A 86 -2.15 13.82 -26.15
C ILE A 86 -1.69 14.49 -27.44
N THR A 87 -1.73 15.81 -27.49
CA THR A 87 -1.36 16.57 -28.70
C THR A 87 0.01 17.19 -28.58
N LYS A 88 0.49 17.42 -27.35
CA LYS A 88 1.80 18.03 -27.09
C LYS A 88 2.39 17.52 -25.78
N VAL A 89 3.70 17.33 -25.78
CA VAL A 89 4.51 17.00 -24.60
C VAL A 89 5.66 17.99 -24.52
N GLU A 90 5.79 18.64 -23.38
CA GLU A 90 6.89 19.57 -23.10
C GLU A 90 7.57 19.16 -21.81
N GLN A 91 8.89 19.08 -21.81
CA GLN A 91 9.64 18.88 -20.58
C GLN A 91 9.58 20.14 -19.73
N LYS A 92 9.38 19.96 -18.43
CA LYS A 92 9.37 21.10 -17.50
C LYS A 92 10.78 21.53 -17.10
N ASP A 93 11.73 20.60 -17.12
CA ASP A 93 13.15 20.87 -16.89
C ASP A 93 13.95 20.69 -18.18
N THR A 94 14.69 21.72 -18.57
CA THR A 94 15.46 21.78 -19.81
C THR A 94 16.79 21.01 -19.73
N THR A 95 17.14 20.46 -18.57
CA THR A 95 18.36 19.66 -18.35
C THR A 95 18.13 18.15 -18.49
N VAL A 96 16.96 17.74 -19.00
CA VAL A 96 16.49 16.35 -18.95
C VAL A 96 17.04 15.49 -20.09
N ASP A 97 17.73 14.40 -19.70
CA ASP A 97 18.32 13.42 -20.62
C ASP A 97 17.31 12.51 -21.38
N VAL A 98 16.01 12.69 -21.17
CA VAL A 98 14.94 11.83 -21.74
C VAL A 98 13.85 12.69 -22.38
N VAL A 99 13.88 12.76 -23.71
CA VAL A 99 12.94 13.53 -24.51
C VAL A 99 11.75 12.67 -24.88
N LEU A 100 10.58 13.04 -24.39
CA LEU A 100 9.32 12.37 -24.70
C LEU A 100 8.42 13.24 -25.60
N ASP A 101 7.63 12.57 -26.42
CA ASP A 101 6.62 13.11 -27.30
C ASP A 101 5.28 12.37 -27.10
N ALA A 102 4.23 12.77 -27.81
CA ALA A 102 2.89 12.21 -27.63
C ALA A 102 2.82 10.68 -27.90
N SER A 103 3.68 10.15 -28.79
CA SER A 103 3.69 8.72 -29.15
C SER A 103 4.32 7.82 -28.09
N ASP A 104 5.05 8.42 -27.14
CA ASP A 104 5.63 7.71 -26.00
C ASP A 104 4.60 7.38 -24.92
N PHE A 105 3.36 7.83 -25.08
CA PHE A 105 2.29 7.63 -24.13
C PHE A 105 1.11 6.90 -24.77
N THR A 106 0.36 6.21 -23.93
CA THR A 106 -1.00 5.77 -24.22
C THR A 106 -1.92 6.38 -23.18
N VAL A 107 -3.12 6.80 -23.62
CA VAL A 107 -4.12 7.39 -22.74
C VAL A 107 -5.47 6.74 -23.03
N ASP A 108 -6.13 6.31 -21.96
CA ASP A 108 -7.53 5.89 -21.99
C ASP A 108 -8.27 6.61 -20.87
N LYS A 109 -9.12 7.55 -21.24
CA LYS A 109 -9.79 8.49 -20.32
C LYS A 109 -8.78 9.16 -19.39
N ASN A 110 -8.80 8.82 -18.10
CA ASN A 110 -7.92 9.39 -17.10
C ASN A 110 -6.71 8.48 -16.80
N THR A 111 -6.60 7.30 -17.40
CA THR A 111 -5.43 6.44 -17.23
C THR A 111 -4.39 6.81 -18.28
N ILE A 112 -3.16 7.05 -17.86
CA ILE A 112 -2.03 7.34 -18.74
C ILE A 112 -0.88 6.38 -18.47
N LYS A 113 -0.26 5.86 -19.53
CA LYS A 113 0.88 4.94 -19.46
C LYS A 113 1.98 5.39 -20.39
N LEU A 114 3.21 4.99 -20.11
CA LEU A 114 4.25 4.99 -21.14
C LEU A 114 4.01 3.82 -22.10
N SER A 115 4.20 4.05 -23.40
CA SER A 115 4.32 2.99 -24.38
C SER A 115 5.67 2.28 -24.25
N ASP A 116 5.83 1.11 -24.88
CA ASP A 116 7.12 0.40 -24.89
C ASP A 116 8.23 1.27 -25.51
N ALA A 117 7.89 2.08 -26.53
CA ALA A 117 8.80 3.05 -27.11
C ALA A 117 9.21 4.13 -26.09
N GLY A 118 8.24 4.67 -25.34
CA GLY A 118 8.48 5.63 -24.28
C GLY A 118 9.35 5.08 -23.16
N ILE A 119 9.10 3.84 -22.71
CA ILE A 119 9.94 3.14 -21.72
C ILE A 119 11.36 2.96 -22.27
N GLY A 120 11.49 2.56 -23.54
CA GLY A 120 12.78 2.35 -24.20
C GLY A 120 13.69 3.59 -24.22
N LYS A 121 13.12 4.81 -24.18
CA LYS A 121 13.90 6.06 -24.10
C LYS A 121 14.61 6.27 -22.76
N PHE A 122 14.25 5.51 -21.73
CA PHE A 122 14.94 5.50 -20.43
C PHE A 122 16.11 4.51 -20.38
N LYS A 123 16.28 3.64 -21.38
CA LYS A 123 17.36 2.66 -21.44
C LYS A 123 18.74 3.32 -21.34
N GLY A 124 19.61 2.78 -20.49
CA GLY A 124 20.96 3.30 -20.25
C GLY A 124 21.00 4.61 -19.46
N LYS A 125 19.85 5.14 -19.00
CA LYS A 125 19.79 6.34 -18.16
C LYS A 125 19.88 5.95 -16.69
N ASN A 126 20.40 6.88 -15.89
CA ASN A 126 20.37 6.79 -14.44
C ASN A 126 19.40 7.85 -13.95
N LEU A 127 18.23 7.42 -13.45
CA LEU A 127 17.33 8.33 -12.75
C LEU A 127 17.59 8.18 -11.25
N THR A 128 17.41 9.27 -10.53
CA THR A 128 17.38 9.21 -9.07
C THR A 128 16.05 8.61 -8.64
N GLU A 129 16.10 7.58 -7.79
CA GLU A 129 14.90 6.94 -7.27
C GLU A 129 14.03 7.93 -6.49
N LYS A 130 12.71 7.74 -6.56
CA LYS A 130 11.68 8.55 -5.89
C LYS A 130 11.62 10.02 -6.32
N GLN A 131 12.41 10.42 -7.33
CA GLN A 131 12.32 11.74 -7.93
C GLN A 131 11.57 11.67 -9.26
N ALA A 132 10.63 12.60 -9.45
CA ALA A 132 9.84 12.70 -10.66
C ALA A 132 10.58 13.49 -11.74
N LYS A 133 10.60 12.96 -12.96
CA LYS A 133 10.82 13.76 -14.16
C LYS A 133 9.48 14.29 -14.64
N GLU A 134 9.31 15.61 -14.62
CA GLU A 134 8.03 16.26 -14.89
C GLU A 134 7.89 16.67 -16.36
N TYR A 135 6.74 16.34 -16.94
CA TYR A 135 6.35 16.68 -18.30
C TYR A 135 5.00 17.39 -18.27
N THR A 136 4.89 18.47 -19.02
CA THR A 136 3.64 19.18 -19.30
C THR A 136 2.99 18.56 -20.52
N LEU A 137 1.80 18.01 -20.36
CA LEU A 137 1.00 17.41 -21.42
C LEU A 137 -0.14 18.36 -21.80
N THR A 138 -0.34 18.55 -23.11
CA THR A 138 -1.58 19.12 -23.65
C THR A 138 -2.48 17.97 -24.09
N LEU A 139 -3.68 17.95 -23.53
CA LEU A 139 -4.68 16.90 -23.72
C LEU A 139 -5.91 17.48 -24.38
N THR A 140 -6.37 16.82 -25.44
CA THR A 140 -7.62 17.16 -26.12
C THR A 140 -8.67 16.12 -25.77
N TYR A 141 -9.71 16.56 -25.07
CA TYR A 141 -10.87 15.75 -24.73
C TYR A 141 -11.95 15.99 -25.77
N THR A 142 -12.51 14.93 -26.34
CA THR A 142 -13.56 15.03 -27.38
C THR A 142 -14.76 14.18 -27.00
N THR A 143 -15.96 14.64 -27.30
CA THR A 143 -17.20 13.89 -27.11
C THR A 143 -18.07 13.89 -28.37
N THR A 144 -18.81 12.81 -28.55
CA THR A 144 -19.86 12.65 -29.57
C THR A 144 -21.25 12.91 -29.00
N ALA A 145 -21.38 13.07 -27.68
CA ALA A 145 -22.66 13.32 -27.01
C ALA A 145 -23.27 14.64 -27.46
N ASN A 146 -24.59 14.80 -27.30
CA ASN A 146 -25.32 16.00 -27.71
C ASN A 146 -25.16 17.18 -26.73
N VAL A 147 -23.91 17.53 -26.45
CA VAL A 147 -23.48 18.67 -25.62
C VAL A 147 -22.48 19.51 -26.40
N GLU A 148 -22.33 20.79 -26.05
CA GLU A 148 -21.34 21.68 -26.67
C GLU A 148 -20.41 22.31 -25.61
N PRO A 149 -19.16 22.65 -25.98
CA PRO A 149 -18.51 22.32 -27.25
C PRO A 149 -18.16 20.83 -27.36
N LYS A 150 -18.01 20.27 -28.57
CA LYS A 150 -17.56 18.87 -28.77
C LYS A 150 -16.14 18.56 -28.30
N SER A 151 -15.31 19.59 -28.06
CA SER A 151 -13.91 19.41 -27.67
C SER A 151 -13.46 20.46 -26.66
N ARG A 152 -12.55 20.05 -25.78
CA ARG A 152 -11.91 20.89 -24.78
C ARG A 152 -10.45 20.49 -24.65
N GLU A 153 -9.57 21.49 -24.56
CA GLU A 153 -8.17 21.27 -24.26
C GLU A 153 -7.86 21.66 -22.82
N ILE A 154 -7.00 20.86 -22.19
CA ILE A 154 -6.40 21.19 -20.92
C ILE A 154 -4.91 20.89 -20.96
N THR A 155 -4.18 21.52 -20.05
CA THR A 155 -2.78 21.20 -19.78
C THR A 155 -2.67 20.61 -18.38
N THR A 156 -1.86 19.57 -18.23
CA THR A 156 -1.52 18.98 -16.92
C THR A 156 -0.04 18.64 -16.85
N VAL A 157 0.51 18.62 -15.64
CA VAL A 157 1.82 18.05 -15.38
C VAL A 157 1.66 16.58 -15.04
N ILE A 158 2.55 15.74 -15.58
CA ILE A 158 2.71 14.33 -15.20
C ILE A 158 4.16 14.11 -14.76
N GLY A 159 4.34 13.35 -13.68
CA GLY A 159 5.66 12.87 -13.26
C GLY A 159 5.93 11.47 -13.80
N ILE A 160 7.17 11.19 -14.16
CA ILE A 160 7.68 9.83 -14.34
C ILE A 160 8.69 9.57 -13.24
N VAL A 161 8.39 8.62 -12.36
CA VAL A 161 9.17 8.33 -11.16
C VAL A 161 9.80 6.96 -11.29
N GLN A 162 11.11 6.87 -11.08
CA GLN A 162 11.77 5.59 -10.83
C GLN A 162 11.50 5.18 -9.39
N ASN A 163 10.71 4.12 -9.19
CA ASN A 163 10.55 3.52 -7.88
C ASN A 163 11.82 2.76 -7.48
N HIS A 164 12.10 2.79 -6.18
CA HIS A 164 13.10 1.91 -5.59
C HIS A 164 12.55 0.48 -5.54
N VAL A 165 13.34 -0.50 -5.97
CA VAL A 165 12.97 -1.92 -5.93
C VAL A 165 13.46 -2.53 -4.62
N VAL A 166 12.53 -2.81 -3.71
CA VAL A 166 12.82 -3.45 -2.43
C VAL A 166 13.34 -4.86 -2.68
N THR A 167 14.51 -5.13 -2.12
CA THR A 167 15.26 -6.36 -2.32
C THR A 167 15.08 -7.36 -1.18
N LYS A 168 15.44 -8.61 -1.46
CA LYS A 168 15.54 -9.69 -0.48
C LYS A 168 16.43 -9.32 0.72
N THR A 169 17.54 -8.62 0.48
CA THR A 169 18.47 -8.18 1.53
C THR A 169 17.84 -7.16 2.48
N GLU A 170 17.06 -6.23 1.95
CA GLU A 170 16.38 -5.20 2.76
C GLU A 170 15.31 -5.83 3.65
N VAL A 171 14.52 -6.76 3.10
CA VAL A 171 13.54 -7.51 3.89
C VAL A 171 14.20 -8.41 4.92
N LYS A 172 15.30 -9.10 4.59
CA LYS A 172 16.11 -9.85 5.57
C LYS A 172 16.55 -8.94 6.72
N THR A 173 16.98 -7.72 6.41
CA THR A 173 17.42 -6.75 7.41
C THR A 173 16.27 -6.31 8.33
N ILE A 174 15.07 -6.11 7.79
CA ILE A 174 13.87 -5.81 8.59
C ILE A 174 13.52 -6.97 9.52
N VAL A 175 13.45 -8.19 8.96
CA VAL A 175 13.15 -9.41 9.74
C VAL A 175 14.18 -9.60 10.84
N GLY A 176 15.47 -9.50 10.52
CA GLY A 176 16.56 -9.67 11.49
C GLY A 176 16.60 -8.61 12.61
N LYS A 177 15.90 -7.48 12.44
CA LYS A 177 15.74 -6.46 13.49
C LYS A 177 14.50 -6.67 14.34
N ALA A 178 13.54 -7.50 13.91
CA ALA A 178 12.26 -7.68 14.58
C ALA A 178 12.46 -8.01 16.07
N GLN A 179 11.83 -7.20 16.92
CA GLN A 179 11.95 -7.29 18.36
C GLN A 179 10.62 -7.03 19.03
N LYS A 180 10.35 -7.78 20.09
CA LYS A 180 9.22 -7.53 20.97
C LYS A 180 9.58 -7.95 22.37
N SER A 181 9.71 -6.99 23.27
CA SER A 181 9.89 -7.24 24.70
C SER A 181 8.57 -7.60 25.40
N VAL A 182 8.71 -8.31 26.51
CA VAL A 182 7.69 -8.45 27.56
C VAL A 182 8.15 -7.66 28.80
N GLU A 183 7.20 -7.37 29.70
CA GLU A 183 7.49 -6.67 30.96
C GLU A 183 8.60 -7.40 31.74
N GLY A 184 9.66 -6.68 32.12
CA GLY A 184 10.81 -7.22 32.83
C GLY A 184 11.97 -7.76 31.98
N ILE A 185 11.85 -7.80 30.64
CA ILE A 185 12.94 -8.24 29.75
C ILE A 185 13.27 -7.16 28.72
N SER A 186 14.49 -6.61 28.76
CA SER A 186 14.98 -5.71 27.71
C SER A 186 15.15 -6.50 26.40
N GLY A 187 14.41 -6.12 25.37
CA GLY A 187 14.55 -6.73 24.05
C GLY A 187 15.87 -6.34 23.39
N SER A 188 16.50 -7.29 22.71
CA SER A 188 17.60 -7.04 21.76
C SER A 188 17.09 -7.21 20.34
N ALA A 189 17.73 -6.55 19.37
CA ALA A 189 17.39 -6.67 17.96
C ALA A 189 17.35 -8.14 17.52
N GLY A 190 16.26 -8.52 16.87
CA GLY A 190 16.04 -9.89 16.39
C GLY A 190 15.54 -10.87 17.47
N LEU A 191 15.30 -10.43 18.71
CA LEU A 191 14.73 -11.27 19.77
C LEU A 191 13.25 -10.97 19.99
N ILE A 192 12.42 -11.98 19.79
CA ILE A 192 10.96 -11.91 19.98
C ILE A 192 10.58 -12.84 21.13
N TYR A 193 9.99 -12.26 22.18
CA TYR A 193 9.56 -13.01 23.35
C TYR A 193 8.12 -13.50 23.18
N LEU A 194 7.92 -14.80 23.36
CA LEU A 194 6.59 -15.41 23.39
C LEU A 194 6.25 -15.84 24.80
N LYS A 195 5.05 -15.50 25.24
CA LYS A 195 4.51 -15.96 26.52
C LYS A 195 3.82 -17.31 26.33
N PRO A 196 3.99 -18.26 27.27
CA PRO A 196 3.24 -19.50 27.23
C PRO A 196 1.75 -19.25 27.45
N LYS A 197 0.93 -20.22 27.07
CA LYS A 197 -0.53 -20.21 27.28
C LYS A 197 -0.84 -20.00 28.77
N GLU A 198 -1.83 -19.15 29.06
CA GLU A 198 -2.31 -18.97 30.43
C GLU A 198 -2.74 -20.30 31.05
N GLY A 199 -2.38 -20.52 32.31
CA GLY A 199 -2.63 -21.79 33.00
C GLY A 199 -1.60 -22.89 32.71
N SER A 200 -0.55 -22.62 31.92
CA SER A 200 0.62 -23.50 31.85
C SER A 200 1.25 -23.66 33.23
N THR A 201 1.69 -24.87 33.56
CA THR A 201 2.30 -25.19 34.87
C THR A 201 3.64 -24.48 35.08
N GLN A 202 4.27 -24.03 33.99
CA GLN A 202 5.50 -23.23 33.98
C GLN A 202 5.27 -22.02 33.06
N MET A 203 5.50 -20.81 33.57
CA MET A 203 5.13 -19.54 32.89
C MET A 203 6.35 -18.84 32.26
N ASP A 204 7.41 -19.59 32.00
CA ASP A 204 8.63 -19.07 31.41
C ASP A 204 8.43 -18.74 29.92
N ALA A 205 8.64 -17.46 29.57
CA ALA A 205 8.65 -17.01 28.19
C ALA A 205 9.83 -17.63 27.42
N ILE A 206 9.62 -17.92 26.14
CA ILE A 206 10.70 -18.32 25.23
C ILE A 206 11.13 -17.14 24.38
N THR A 207 12.34 -17.25 23.83
CA THR A 207 12.87 -16.29 22.86
C THR A 207 12.99 -16.95 21.50
N ILE A 208 12.48 -16.29 20.48
CA ILE A 208 12.75 -16.59 19.07
C ILE A 208 13.83 -15.64 18.60
N ASN A 209 14.89 -16.18 18.00
CA ASN A 209 15.96 -15.39 17.41
C ASN A 209 15.84 -15.38 15.87
N VAL A 210 15.43 -14.24 15.32
CA VAL A 210 15.37 -13.99 13.88
C VAL A 210 16.61 -13.28 13.33
N SER A 211 17.52 -12.85 14.21
CA SER A 211 18.74 -12.16 13.81
C SER A 211 19.65 -13.08 13.01
N GLY A 212 20.21 -12.55 11.92
CA GLY A 212 21.16 -13.28 11.06
C GLY A 212 20.54 -14.42 10.24
N GLN A 213 19.24 -14.65 10.33
CA GLN A 213 18.55 -15.71 9.59
C GLN A 213 18.45 -15.38 8.11
N ASP A 214 18.66 -16.39 7.28
CA ASP A 214 18.57 -16.28 5.83
C ASP A 214 17.24 -16.82 5.32
N PHE A 215 16.80 -16.24 4.20
CA PHE A 215 15.71 -16.82 3.44
C PHE A 215 16.08 -18.24 3.01
N GLN A 216 15.12 -19.15 3.11
CA GLN A 216 15.28 -20.51 2.61
C GLN A 216 15.48 -20.49 1.08
N ALA A 217 16.25 -21.45 0.58
CA ALA A 217 16.46 -21.62 -0.86
C ALA A 217 15.17 -21.99 -1.59
N THR A 218 14.28 -22.72 -0.91
CA THR A 218 13.00 -23.21 -1.45
C THR A 218 11.86 -22.86 -0.49
N PRO A 219 11.20 -21.70 -0.65
CA PRO A 219 10.01 -21.35 0.11
C PRO A 219 8.75 -22.05 -0.42
N PRO A 220 7.66 -22.15 0.38
CA PRO A 220 7.58 -21.82 1.80
C PRO A 220 8.12 -22.96 2.72
N PRO A 221 8.57 -22.64 3.95
CA PRO A 221 8.59 -21.31 4.56
C PRO A 221 9.79 -20.45 4.08
N ASP A 222 9.67 -19.13 4.18
CA ASP A 222 10.75 -18.18 3.86
C ASP A 222 11.84 -18.19 4.93
N PHE A 223 11.47 -18.34 6.20
CA PHE A 223 12.41 -18.46 7.33
C PHE A 223 12.10 -19.71 8.16
N LYS A 224 13.14 -20.42 8.59
CA LYS A 224 13.03 -21.55 9.52
C LYS A 224 13.80 -21.25 10.79
N LEU A 225 13.11 -21.36 11.92
CA LEU A 225 13.62 -21.00 13.24
C LEU A 225 13.42 -22.15 14.21
N THR A 226 14.27 -22.19 15.21
CA THR A 226 14.14 -23.10 16.34
C THR A 226 14.12 -22.28 17.62
N ALA A 227 13.22 -22.62 18.54
CA ALA A 227 13.15 -21.99 19.86
C ALA A 227 13.25 -23.05 20.96
N ASN A 228 14.12 -22.81 21.93
CA ASN A 228 14.31 -23.72 23.06
C ASN A 228 13.11 -23.62 24.00
N ASN A 229 12.46 -24.75 24.27
CA ASN A 229 11.31 -24.84 25.16
C ASN A 229 11.50 -25.98 26.17
N ASP A 230 12.60 -25.91 26.93
CA ASP A 230 13.02 -26.96 27.88
C ASP A 230 11.95 -27.28 28.93
N LYS A 231 11.08 -26.31 29.23
CA LYS A 231 9.97 -26.44 30.17
C LYS A 231 8.74 -27.16 29.59
N LYS A 232 8.75 -27.43 28.28
CA LYS A 232 7.69 -28.09 27.52
C LYS A 232 6.34 -27.36 27.62
N ASN A 233 6.39 -26.02 27.59
CA ASN A 233 5.20 -25.18 27.66
C ASN A 233 4.37 -25.28 26.37
N GLN A 234 3.07 -24.99 26.48
CA GLN A 234 2.20 -24.81 25.33
C GLN A 234 2.13 -23.32 24.96
N PHE A 235 2.07 -23.02 23.67
CA PHE A 235 1.98 -21.65 23.15
C PHE A 235 0.77 -21.51 22.23
N VAL A 236 -0.01 -20.45 22.43
CA VAL A 236 -1.14 -20.14 21.55
C VAL A 236 -0.59 -19.52 20.26
N ALA A 237 -0.78 -20.22 19.14
CA ALA A 237 -0.21 -19.82 17.86
C ALA A 237 -0.85 -18.51 17.36
N ASP A 238 -2.11 -18.22 17.70
CA ASP A 238 -2.72 -16.90 17.39
C ASP A 238 -2.04 -15.75 18.12
N ASP A 239 -1.63 -15.94 19.38
CA ASP A 239 -0.91 -14.92 20.13
C ASP A 239 0.48 -14.70 19.53
N ALA A 240 1.18 -15.79 19.19
CA ALA A 240 2.48 -15.73 18.53
C ALA A 240 2.40 -15.02 17.17
N LEU A 241 1.40 -15.34 16.35
CA LEU A 241 1.14 -14.69 15.07
C LEU A 241 1.00 -13.17 15.24
N ASN A 242 0.18 -12.73 16.19
CA ASN A 242 -0.02 -11.30 16.48
C ASN A 242 1.24 -10.63 17.04
N ILE A 243 1.98 -11.33 17.90
CA ILE A 243 3.22 -10.83 18.51
C ILE A 243 4.30 -10.63 17.44
N ILE A 244 4.52 -11.63 16.59
CA ILE A 244 5.52 -11.60 15.51
C ILE A 244 5.17 -10.53 14.49
N GLY A 245 3.91 -10.42 14.07
CA GLY A 245 3.47 -9.38 13.14
C GLY A 245 3.77 -7.97 13.68
N LYS A 246 3.45 -7.71 14.95
CA LYS A 246 3.80 -6.44 15.61
C LYS A 246 5.30 -6.23 15.72
N ALA A 247 6.07 -7.29 15.99
CA ALA A 247 7.52 -7.23 16.05
C ALA A 247 8.12 -6.84 14.70
N LEU A 248 7.63 -7.40 13.60
CA LEU A 248 8.10 -7.10 12.24
C LEU A 248 7.82 -5.64 11.85
N LYS A 249 6.61 -5.15 12.13
CA LYS A 249 6.20 -3.78 11.77
C LYS A 249 6.96 -2.70 12.55
N ASN A 250 7.20 -2.93 13.85
CA ASN A 250 7.73 -1.88 14.74
C ASN A 250 9.26 -1.79 14.71
N GLN A 251 9.87 -1.86 13.53
CA GLN A 251 11.32 -1.78 13.34
C GLN A 251 11.77 -0.53 12.60
N THR A 252 12.90 0.03 13.02
CA THR A 252 13.54 1.15 12.32
C THR A 252 13.87 0.73 10.88
N GLY A 253 13.36 1.52 9.92
CA GLY A 253 13.53 1.28 8.48
C GLY A 253 12.37 0.51 7.84
N TYR A 254 11.40 0.00 8.59
CA TYR A 254 10.18 -0.60 8.03
C TYR A 254 9.40 0.41 7.17
N ASP A 255 9.15 1.60 7.73
CA ASP A 255 8.36 2.67 7.09
C ASP A 255 9.01 3.26 5.83
N THR A 256 10.30 2.99 5.61
CA THR A 256 10.99 3.35 4.36
C THR A 256 10.38 2.63 3.15
N TYR A 257 9.83 1.43 3.37
CA TYR A 257 9.41 0.50 2.31
C TYR A 257 7.94 0.10 2.40
N PHE A 258 7.43 -0.06 3.62
CA PHE A 258 6.10 -0.61 3.89
C PHE A 258 5.29 0.35 4.75
N THR A 259 3.96 0.22 4.73
CA THR A 259 3.03 1.06 5.51
C THR A 259 2.35 0.29 6.63
N ASP A 260 2.17 -1.02 6.44
CA ASP A 260 1.47 -1.86 7.38
C ASP A 260 1.79 -3.35 7.17
N ILE A 261 1.46 -4.17 8.15
CA ILE A 261 1.51 -5.62 8.06
C ILE A 261 0.12 -6.18 8.35
N LYS A 262 -0.37 -7.08 7.48
CA LYS A 262 -1.57 -7.85 7.75
C LYS A 262 -1.19 -9.28 8.10
N VAL A 263 -1.74 -9.76 9.20
CA VAL A 263 -1.69 -11.17 9.56
C VAL A 263 -2.60 -11.94 8.60
N ILE A 264 -2.07 -12.99 7.96
CA ILE A 264 -2.82 -13.80 6.99
C ILE A 264 -3.39 -15.05 7.68
N LYS A 265 -2.49 -15.96 8.09
CA LYS A 265 -2.86 -17.28 8.63
C LYS A 265 -1.71 -17.88 9.44
N LYS A 266 -2.03 -19.00 10.11
CA LYS A 266 -1.08 -19.90 10.76
C LYS A 266 -1.38 -21.34 10.37
N GLU A 267 -0.36 -22.17 10.31
CA GLU A 267 -0.45 -23.61 10.04
C GLU A 267 0.36 -24.35 11.09
N ILE A 268 -0.28 -25.25 11.85
CA ILE A 268 0.37 -26.07 12.88
C ILE A 268 0.54 -27.49 12.32
N ASP A 269 1.70 -28.10 12.53
CA ASP A 269 1.92 -29.52 12.25
C ASP A 269 1.03 -30.34 13.17
N THR A 270 0.02 -31.00 12.60
CA THR A 270 -0.99 -31.74 13.39
C THR A 270 -0.48 -33.07 13.96
N VAL A 271 0.71 -33.52 13.55
CA VAL A 271 1.31 -34.76 14.03
C VAL A 271 2.19 -34.49 15.25
N SER A 272 3.14 -33.57 15.14
CA SER A 272 4.10 -33.30 16.21
C SER A 272 3.71 -32.12 17.09
N VAL A 273 2.85 -31.21 16.61
CA VAL A 273 2.44 -29.93 17.22
C VAL A 273 3.60 -29.01 17.65
N ASP A 274 4.84 -29.40 17.42
CA ASP A 274 6.04 -28.63 17.75
C ASP A 274 6.40 -27.59 16.68
N LYS A 275 5.76 -27.67 15.51
CA LYS A 275 5.97 -26.75 14.38
C LYS A 275 4.74 -25.93 14.09
N ALA A 276 4.96 -24.63 13.89
CA ALA A 276 3.96 -23.73 13.34
C ALA A 276 4.57 -22.78 12.31
N THR A 277 3.86 -22.53 11.22
CA THR A 277 4.22 -21.57 10.18
C THR A 277 3.26 -20.40 10.20
N PHE A 278 3.80 -19.19 10.26
CA PHE A 278 3.08 -17.93 10.38
C PHE A 278 3.24 -17.09 9.11
N TYR A 279 2.15 -16.53 8.60
CA TYR A 279 2.12 -15.83 7.32
C TYR A 279 1.70 -14.37 7.47
N PHE A 280 2.46 -13.46 6.84
CA PHE A 280 2.30 -12.01 6.97
C PHE A 280 2.34 -11.31 5.61
N GLN A 281 1.32 -10.52 5.28
CA GLN A 281 1.35 -9.63 4.13
C GLN A 281 2.00 -8.29 4.53
N PHE A 282 3.05 -7.91 3.82
CA PHE A 282 3.67 -6.60 3.94
C PHE A 282 2.97 -5.65 2.96
N ILE A 283 2.42 -4.54 3.45
CA ILE A 283 1.73 -3.55 2.62
C ILE A 283 2.78 -2.56 2.11
N LEU A 284 3.22 -2.77 0.87
CA LEU A 284 4.19 -1.90 0.19
C LEU A 284 3.67 -0.46 0.12
N ASN A 285 4.53 0.51 0.43
CA ASN A 285 4.18 1.90 0.21
C ASN A 285 4.20 2.24 -1.29
N ASN A 286 3.54 3.34 -1.67
CA ASN A 286 3.38 3.70 -3.08
C ASN A 286 4.68 4.22 -3.74
N GLU A 287 5.75 4.48 -2.98
CA GLU A 287 7.02 5.00 -3.49
C GLU A 287 8.04 3.89 -3.82
N ASN A 288 7.70 2.64 -3.51
CA ASN A 288 8.57 1.50 -3.77
C ASN A 288 7.90 0.47 -4.69
N ALA A 289 8.73 -0.38 -5.25
CA ALA A 289 8.37 -1.62 -5.92
C ALA A 289 8.95 -2.80 -5.14
N ILE A 290 8.49 -4.02 -5.44
CA ILE A 290 9.00 -5.24 -4.83
C ILE A 290 9.79 -6.04 -5.86
N SER A 291 10.93 -6.62 -5.49
CA SER A 291 11.66 -7.49 -6.40
C SER A 291 10.90 -8.79 -6.63
N ASP A 292 11.06 -9.37 -7.83
CA ASP A 292 10.36 -10.59 -8.23
C ASP A 292 10.70 -11.79 -7.32
N GLU A 293 11.89 -11.80 -6.72
CA GLU A 293 12.37 -12.84 -5.79
C GLU A 293 11.57 -12.96 -4.49
N ILE A 294 10.89 -11.89 -4.08
CA ILE A 294 10.17 -11.80 -2.80
C ILE A 294 8.75 -11.25 -3.01
N LYS A 295 8.22 -11.30 -4.23
CA LYS A 295 6.88 -10.77 -4.53
C LYS A 295 5.76 -11.42 -3.71
N ASN A 296 5.98 -12.63 -3.20
CA ASN A 296 5.03 -13.32 -2.31
C ASN A 296 4.78 -12.53 -1.02
N ILE A 297 5.75 -11.75 -0.51
CA ILE A 297 5.58 -11.09 0.80
C ILE A 297 4.50 -10.02 0.79
N VAL A 298 4.17 -9.45 -0.37
CA VAL A 298 3.11 -8.44 -0.52
C VAL A 298 1.78 -9.03 -1.00
N ASP A 299 1.76 -10.33 -1.30
CA ASP A 299 0.56 -11.07 -1.69
C ASP A 299 -0.35 -11.31 -0.48
N GLU A 300 -1.66 -11.23 -0.69
CA GLU A 300 -2.65 -11.30 0.39
C GLU A 300 -2.91 -12.73 0.89
N THR A 301 -2.45 -13.76 0.17
CA THR A 301 -2.73 -15.18 0.48
C THR A 301 -1.49 -15.96 0.92
N SER A 302 -0.33 -15.65 0.35
CA SER A 302 0.94 -16.30 0.63
C SER A 302 1.74 -15.50 1.66
N GLY A 303 2.07 -14.24 1.39
CA GLY A 303 2.82 -13.40 2.32
C GLY A 303 4.24 -13.93 2.62
N LEU A 304 4.88 -13.29 3.58
CA LEU A 304 6.11 -13.75 4.21
C LEU A 304 5.79 -14.86 5.20
N SER A 305 6.48 -15.99 5.10
CA SER A 305 6.26 -17.19 5.90
C SER A 305 7.42 -17.50 6.86
N ILE A 306 7.11 -17.64 8.15
CA ILE A 306 8.10 -17.94 9.20
C ILE A 306 7.67 -19.22 9.92
N GLU A 307 8.44 -20.29 9.76
CA GLU A 307 8.26 -21.54 10.50
C GLU A 307 9.09 -21.52 11.78
N ILE A 308 8.47 -21.89 12.90
CA ILE A 308 9.12 -22.03 14.20
C ILE A 308 8.91 -23.45 14.70
N THR A 309 10.02 -24.14 14.96
CA THR A 309 10.05 -25.43 15.66
C THR A 309 10.38 -25.22 17.13
N LEU A 310 9.53 -25.69 18.04
CA LEU A 310 9.75 -25.69 19.47
C LEU A 310 10.53 -26.95 19.89
N GLN A 311 11.62 -26.79 20.63
CA GLN A 311 12.33 -27.92 21.22
C GLN A 311 11.65 -28.33 22.53
N GLY A 312 10.52 -29.04 22.41
CA GLY A 312 9.66 -29.45 23.51
C GLY A 312 8.35 -28.66 23.56
N GLY A 313 7.34 -29.22 24.25
CA GLY A 313 6.01 -28.61 24.33
C GLY A 313 5.26 -28.64 23.00
N GLY A 314 4.50 -27.61 22.69
CA GLY A 314 3.74 -27.53 21.44
C GLY A 314 3.03 -26.21 21.22
N TRP A 315 2.45 -26.11 20.03
CA TRP A 315 1.56 -25.05 19.57
C TRP A 315 0.10 -25.49 19.70
N GLU A 316 -0.75 -24.53 20.03
CA GLU A 316 -2.22 -24.65 20.06
C GLU A 316 -2.89 -23.59 19.19
#